data_AF-T1FCE9-F1
#
_entry.id   AF-T1FCE9-F1
#
_cell.length_a   1.000
_cell.length_b   1.000
_cell.length_c   1.000
_cell.angle_alpha   90.00
_cell.angle_beta   90.00
_cell.angle_gamma   90.00
#
_symmetry.space_group_name_H-M   'P 1'
#
loop_
_entity.id
_entity.type
_entity.pdbx_description
1 polymer ?
#
loop_
_entity_poly.entity_id
_entity_poly.type
_entity_poly.pdbx_seq_one_letter_code
_entity_poly.pdbx_strand_id
1 'polypeptide(L)'
;MVHHTMILAWSMVVFVNVPAICASEDQRNDTESEMYIGCFKVTISNGKKTSASSVAQCRSYCSNNENNMIALRNGHECFCVVRADAKVHASECNISCSGDKKLCGGNSSYVVYRVKEVRSVSNSILGKINLNTDDHKYKFVRGYGEFSFASCSEICSSYNLTYFFMLPKKVNNCICFVQGIEPDLDLADKGTCQIPCPTGSQCDVCFSYNIDSYVMIFTNCLSLNGDCGKELKCVVVAVNGRSYHECVCPKGKVLNRFQRCESYRVNLAYLKKAYIYYEDASSLLDGSQVTDGLIVQETSTKLGVRWIGVQLMKDYYIAYVTVFNSLRYTGADGPYLKNFSVGLGNVSRSILNDFSMEAVVLCGDFSSESNEGIPMRIFCENTAVTTNFVVVYPKDGTKNSNIGLNEIEVYPLGKEK
;
A
#
# COMPACT_ATOMS: atom_id res chain seq x y z
N MET A 1 28.03 -3.66 71.40
CA MET A 1 27.69 -4.86 70.61
C MET A 1 26.38 -4.59 69.91
N VAL A 2 26.44 -4.57 68.57
CA VAL A 2 25.35 -4.67 67.56
C VAL A 2 24.00 -4.01 67.91
N HIS A 3 23.62 -2.96 67.16
CA HIS A 3 22.49 -3.08 66.23
C HIS A 3 22.39 -1.86 65.31
N HIS A 4 22.64 -2.11 64.02
CA HIS A 4 22.26 -1.25 62.91
C HIS A 4 20.74 -1.14 62.83
N THR A 5 20.23 0.08 62.77
CA THR A 5 18.83 0.38 62.44
C THR A 5 18.68 0.37 60.92
N MET A 6 18.11 -0.70 60.37
CA MET A 6 17.66 -0.75 58.98
C MET A 6 16.24 -0.16 58.90
N ILE A 7 16.09 0.93 58.15
CA ILE A 7 14.81 1.48 57.75
C ILE A 7 14.30 0.63 56.58
N LEU A 8 13.29 -0.21 56.82
CA LEU A 8 12.53 -0.88 55.76
C LEU A 8 11.36 0.02 55.37
N ALA A 9 11.47 0.67 54.21
CA ALA A 9 10.36 1.32 53.55
C ALA A 9 9.39 0.25 53.02
N TRP A 10 8.18 0.22 53.58
CA TRP A 10 7.08 -0.57 53.03
C TRP A 10 6.59 0.11 51.75
N SER A 11 6.87 -0.49 50.60
CA SER A 11 6.17 -0.15 49.36
C SER A 11 4.80 -0.82 49.38
N MET A 12 3.74 -0.02 49.52
CA MET A 12 2.37 -0.45 49.25
C MET A 12 2.26 -0.86 47.78
N VAL A 13 2.07 -2.15 47.52
CA VAL A 13 1.61 -2.62 46.21
C VAL A 13 0.11 -2.37 46.15
N VAL A 14 -0.29 -1.33 45.41
CA VAL A 14 -1.70 -1.12 45.04
C VAL A 14 -2.01 -2.02 43.86
N PHE A 15 -2.81 -3.06 44.08
CA PHE A 15 -3.42 -3.83 42.99
C PHE A 15 -4.58 -3.01 42.42
N VAL A 16 -4.38 -2.40 41.25
CA VAL A 16 -5.49 -1.84 40.46
C VAL A 16 -6.00 -2.94 39.54
N ASN A 17 -7.23 -3.40 39.77
CA ASN A 17 -7.94 -4.27 38.84
C ASN A 17 -8.21 -3.51 37.54
N VAL A 18 -7.52 -3.89 36.46
CA VAL A 18 -7.87 -3.46 35.11
C VAL A 18 -9.08 -4.29 34.65
N PRO A 19 -10.18 -3.69 34.15
CA PRO A 19 -11.30 -4.45 33.63
C PRO A 19 -10.87 -5.31 32.44
N ALA A 20 -11.30 -6.57 32.42
CA ALA A 20 -11.06 -7.59 31.40
C ALA A 20 -11.75 -7.30 30.04
N ILE A 21 -11.74 -6.05 29.58
CA ILE A 21 -12.47 -5.60 28.38
C ILE A 21 -11.58 -5.57 27.13
N CYS A 22 -10.24 -5.56 27.30
CA CYS A 22 -9.29 -5.50 26.17
C CYS A 22 -8.60 -6.83 25.85
N ALA A 23 -8.88 -7.89 26.62
CA ALA A 23 -8.52 -9.25 26.27
C ALA A 23 -9.82 -10.02 26.08
N SER A 24 -10.24 -10.22 24.84
CA SER A 24 -10.96 -11.46 24.58
C SER A 24 -9.95 -12.58 24.77
N GLU A 25 -9.93 -13.19 25.95
CA GLU A 25 -9.45 -14.57 26.11
C GLU A 25 -10.31 -15.45 25.20
N ASP A 26 -9.96 -15.50 23.93
CA ASP A 26 -10.32 -16.63 23.10
C ASP A 26 -9.11 -17.57 23.13
N GLN A 27 -9.06 -18.41 24.16
CA GLN A 27 -8.33 -19.66 24.10
C GLN A 27 -8.99 -20.54 23.04
N ARG A 28 -8.72 -20.24 21.77
CA ARG A 28 -9.01 -21.13 20.66
C ARG A 28 -7.69 -21.53 20.02
N ASN A 29 -7.50 -22.84 19.92
CA ASN A 29 -6.60 -23.49 18.97
C ASN A 29 -6.88 -22.92 17.57
N ASP A 30 -6.29 -21.77 17.23
CA ASP A 30 -6.49 -21.11 15.95
C ASP A 30 -5.42 -21.62 14.98
N THR A 31 -5.57 -22.89 14.58
CA THR A 31 -4.88 -23.49 13.42
C THR A 31 -5.42 -22.98 12.08
N GLU A 32 -6.31 -21.97 12.07
CA GLU A 32 -6.81 -21.31 10.87
C GLU A 32 -6.10 -19.97 10.61
N SER A 33 -4.90 -20.06 10.05
CA SER A 33 -4.00 -18.94 9.69
C SER A 33 -4.47 -18.03 8.53
N GLU A 34 -5.78 -17.83 8.35
CA GLU A 34 -6.37 -17.10 7.21
C GLU A 34 -7.07 -15.83 7.69
N MET A 35 -6.35 -14.69 7.72
CA MET A 35 -6.91 -13.41 8.14
C MET A 35 -7.55 -12.69 6.95
N TYR A 36 -8.86 -12.43 7.02
CA TYR A 36 -9.57 -11.63 6.03
C TYR A 36 -9.02 -10.20 5.98
N ILE A 37 -8.72 -9.70 4.78
CA ILE A 37 -8.23 -8.33 4.56
C ILE A 37 -9.34 -7.41 4.05
N GLY A 38 -10.17 -7.91 3.12
CA GLY A 38 -11.20 -7.10 2.50
C GLY A 38 -11.73 -7.68 1.18
N CYS A 39 -12.67 -6.95 0.57
CA CYS A 39 -13.16 -7.18 -0.78
C CYS A 39 -12.62 -6.10 -1.73
N PHE A 40 -12.12 -6.49 -2.91
CA PHE A 40 -11.38 -5.60 -3.82
C PHE A 40 -11.82 -5.77 -5.27
N LYS A 41 -11.71 -4.72 -6.08
CA LYS A 41 -11.94 -4.81 -7.53
C LYS A 41 -10.70 -5.22 -8.31
N VAL A 42 -9.51 -4.98 -7.75
CA VAL A 42 -8.24 -5.19 -8.45
C VAL A 42 -7.29 -5.98 -7.57
N THR A 43 -6.61 -6.95 -8.19
CA THR A 43 -5.49 -7.67 -7.59
C THR A 43 -4.38 -7.81 -8.61
N ILE A 44 -3.13 -7.60 -8.18
CA ILE A 44 -1.92 -7.89 -8.93
C ILE A 44 -1.41 -9.25 -8.50
N SER A 45 -1.25 -10.17 -9.44
CA SER A 45 -0.76 -11.52 -9.19
C SER A 45 0.36 -11.84 -10.17
N ASN A 46 1.18 -12.84 -9.84
CA ASN A 46 2.28 -13.29 -10.71
C ASN A 46 1.76 -14.11 -11.93
N GLY A 47 0.56 -13.79 -12.43
CA GLY A 47 -0.09 -14.41 -13.60
C GLY A 47 -0.59 -15.85 -13.41
N LYS A 48 -0.21 -16.53 -12.32
CA LYS A 48 -0.65 -17.90 -12.03
C LYS A 48 -2.01 -17.89 -11.33
N LYS A 49 -3.07 -18.22 -12.10
CA LYS A 49 -4.39 -18.56 -11.57
C LYS A 49 -4.56 -20.06 -11.49
N THR A 50 -5.29 -20.54 -10.49
CA THR A 50 -5.74 -21.93 -10.43
C THR A 50 -7.22 -21.99 -10.04
N SER A 51 -7.82 -23.18 -10.14
CA SER A 51 -9.13 -23.44 -9.56
C SER A 51 -8.96 -23.97 -8.14
N ALA A 52 -9.69 -23.41 -7.17
CA ALA A 52 -9.75 -23.87 -5.80
C ALA A 52 -11.21 -23.90 -5.31
N SER A 53 -11.65 -25.00 -4.71
CA SER A 53 -12.99 -25.13 -4.14
C SER A 53 -13.09 -24.65 -2.70
N SER A 54 -11.98 -24.22 -2.09
CA SER A 54 -11.91 -23.75 -0.70
C SER A 54 -10.79 -22.71 -0.52
N VAL A 55 -10.89 -21.91 0.54
CA VAL A 55 -9.82 -20.94 0.90
C VAL A 55 -8.55 -21.71 1.25
N ALA A 56 -8.67 -22.82 1.99
CA ALA A 56 -7.55 -23.66 2.38
C ALA A 56 -6.80 -24.27 1.17
N GLN A 57 -7.52 -24.68 0.13
CA GLN A 57 -6.90 -25.19 -1.10
C GLN A 57 -6.14 -24.08 -1.83
N CYS A 58 -6.71 -22.88 -1.91
CA CYS A 58 -6.05 -21.74 -2.53
C CYS A 58 -4.78 -21.33 -1.75
N ARG A 59 -4.86 -21.31 -0.41
CA ARG A 59 -3.70 -21.12 0.47
C ARG A 59 -2.62 -22.15 0.17
N SER A 60 -2.97 -23.45 0.16
CA SER A 60 -2.01 -24.53 -0.10
C SER A 60 -1.31 -24.39 -1.45
N TYR A 61 -2.04 -23.94 -2.47
CA TYR A 61 -1.45 -23.67 -3.79
C TYR A 61 -0.42 -22.53 -3.74
N CYS A 62 -0.70 -21.48 -2.96
CA CYS A 62 0.18 -20.33 -2.81
C CYS A 62 1.23 -20.45 -1.70
N SER A 63 1.26 -21.54 -0.92
CA SER A 63 2.20 -21.70 0.21
C SER A 63 3.67 -21.58 -0.18
N ASN A 64 4.04 -22.04 -1.38
CA ASN A 64 5.41 -21.97 -1.90
C ASN A 64 5.72 -20.63 -2.60
N ASN A 65 4.74 -19.72 -2.67
CA ASN A 65 4.94 -18.39 -3.22
C ASN A 65 5.55 -17.48 -2.14
N GLU A 66 6.37 -16.51 -2.54
CA GLU A 66 6.89 -15.48 -1.63
C GLU A 66 5.75 -14.59 -1.09
N ASN A 67 4.67 -14.44 -1.86
CA ASN A 67 3.49 -13.66 -1.51
C ASN A 67 2.80 -14.17 -0.23
N ASN A 68 2.32 -13.23 0.58
CA ASN A 68 1.64 -13.47 1.85
C ASN A 68 0.11 -13.39 1.74
N MET A 69 -0.41 -13.06 0.56
CA MET A 69 -1.84 -12.93 0.28
C MET A 69 -2.31 -13.88 -0.81
N ILE A 70 -3.55 -14.33 -0.66
CA ILE A 70 -4.31 -14.97 -1.72
C ILE A 70 -5.55 -14.15 -2.03
N ALA A 71 -6.05 -14.27 -3.25
CA ALA A 71 -7.36 -13.77 -3.61
C ALA A 71 -8.20 -14.85 -4.25
N LEU A 72 -9.50 -14.80 -3.97
CA LEU A 72 -10.49 -15.67 -4.60
C LEU A 72 -11.57 -14.83 -5.29
N ARG A 73 -12.03 -15.32 -6.45
CA ARG A 73 -13.09 -14.68 -7.24
C ARG A 73 -14.01 -15.75 -7.84
N ASN A 74 -15.26 -15.37 -8.08
CA ASN A 74 -16.24 -16.19 -8.81
C ASN A 74 -16.45 -17.60 -8.20
N GLY A 75 -16.26 -17.76 -6.90
CA GLY A 75 -16.49 -19.02 -6.19
C GLY A 75 -15.40 -20.08 -6.34
N HIS A 76 -14.47 -19.94 -7.29
CA HIS A 76 -13.47 -20.97 -7.58
C HIS A 76 -12.14 -20.49 -8.14
N GLU A 77 -12.03 -19.25 -8.63
CA GLU A 77 -10.75 -18.74 -9.14
C GLU A 77 -9.85 -18.34 -7.97
N CYS A 78 -8.61 -18.82 -7.97
CA CYS A 78 -7.61 -18.58 -6.95
C CYS A 78 -6.37 -17.91 -7.54
N PHE A 79 -5.83 -16.91 -6.84
CA PHE A 79 -4.67 -16.13 -7.24
C PHE A 79 -3.70 -15.96 -6.06
N CYS A 80 -2.40 -16.10 -6.32
CA CYS A 80 -1.36 -15.70 -5.38
C CYS A 80 -1.04 -14.22 -5.59
N VAL A 81 -1.43 -13.38 -4.64
CA VAL A 81 -1.55 -11.93 -4.84
C VAL A 81 -0.41 -11.18 -4.18
N VAL A 82 0.20 -10.27 -4.93
CA VAL A 82 1.21 -9.33 -4.44
C VAL A 82 0.54 -8.09 -3.86
N ARG A 83 -0.51 -7.62 -4.53
CA ARG A 83 -1.18 -6.34 -4.22
C ARG A 83 -2.68 -6.42 -4.49
N ALA A 84 -3.47 -5.77 -3.65
CA ALA A 84 -4.89 -5.55 -3.88
C ALA A 84 -5.19 -4.04 -3.87
N ASP A 85 -6.16 -3.58 -4.65
CA ASP A 85 -6.54 -2.16 -4.72
C ASP A 85 -8.04 -2.02 -5.06
N ALA A 86 -8.55 -0.80 -4.94
CA ALA A 86 -9.97 -0.47 -5.10
C ALA A 86 -10.83 -1.33 -4.17
N LYS A 87 -10.62 -1.17 -2.86
CA LYS A 87 -11.41 -1.84 -1.83
C LYS A 87 -12.87 -1.41 -1.95
N VAL A 88 -13.76 -2.39 -1.89
CA VAL A 88 -15.21 -2.25 -1.95
C VAL A 88 -15.84 -2.82 -0.69
N HIS A 89 -17.13 -2.55 -0.50
CA HIS A 89 -17.89 -3.14 0.58
C HIS A 89 -17.88 -4.67 0.49
N ALA A 90 -17.78 -5.35 1.64
CA ALA A 90 -17.73 -6.82 1.72
C ALA A 90 -18.91 -7.51 1.00
N SER A 91 -20.08 -6.87 0.91
CA SER A 91 -21.24 -7.40 0.17
C SER A 91 -21.00 -7.62 -1.33
N GLU A 92 -19.97 -7.00 -1.91
CA GLU A 92 -19.58 -7.28 -3.31
C GLU A 92 -18.79 -8.59 -3.45
N CYS A 93 -18.34 -9.16 -2.34
CA CYS A 93 -17.79 -10.50 -2.25
C CYS A 93 -18.77 -11.35 -1.46
N ASN A 94 -19.80 -11.87 -2.10
CA ASN A 94 -20.89 -12.60 -1.45
C ASN A 94 -21.03 -14.05 -1.96
N ILE A 95 -20.07 -14.54 -2.73
CA ILE A 95 -20.06 -15.91 -3.26
C ILE A 95 -19.27 -16.78 -2.30
N SER A 96 -19.86 -17.87 -1.86
CA SER A 96 -19.18 -18.89 -1.07
C SER A 96 -18.46 -19.91 -1.94
N CYS A 97 -17.36 -20.44 -1.43
CA CYS A 97 -16.65 -21.56 -2.03
C CYS A 97 -17.53 -22.82 -1.99
N SER A 98 -17.37 -23.70 -2.98
CA SER A 98 -18.17 -24.92 -3.06
C SER A 98 -17.81 -25.95 -1.97
N GLY A 99 -16.55 -25.98 -1.53
CA GLY A 99 -15.99 -27.00 -0.63
C GLY A 99 -16.09 -26.70 0.86
N ASP A 100 -15.88 -25.45 1.29
CA ASP A 100 -15.83 -25.08 2.73
C ASP A 100 -16.87 -24.01 3.14
N LYS A 101 -17.69 -23.56 2.18
CA LYS A 101 -18.68 -22.47 2.35
C LYS A 101 -18.12 -21.13 2.81
N LYS A 102 -16.80 -20.98 2.95
CA LYS A 102 -16.15 -19.70 3.22
C LYS A 102 -16.32 -18.75 2.04
N LEU A 103 -16.07 -17.47 2.26
CA LEU A 103 -16.19 -16.47 1.21
C LEU A 103 -15.11 -16.67 0.12
N CYS A 104 -15.53 -16.77 -1.13
CA CYS A 104 -14.74 -16.97 -2.36
C CYS A 104 -14.97 -15.83 -3.37
N GLY A 105 -15.09 -14.60 -2.86
CA GLY A 105 -15.15 -13.38 -3.68
C GLY A 105 -16.56 -13.11 -4.20
N GLY A 106 -16.64 -12.37 -5.30
CA GLY A 106 -17.88 -12.05 -6.02
C GLY A 106 -17.74 -12.34 -7.50
N ASN A 107 -18.77 -11.99 -8.29
CA ASN A 107 -18.74 -12.20 -9.75
C ASN A 107 -17.56 -11.47 -10.40
N SER A 108 -17.28 -10.25 -9.95
CA SER A 108 -16.24 -9.37 -10.50
C SER A 108 -15.34 -8.77 -9.41
N SER A 109 -15.40 -9.29 -8.19
CA SER A 109 -14.69 -8.76 -7.02
C SER A 109 -13.94 -9.88 -6.33
N TYR A 110 -12.79 -9.55 -5.77
CA TYR A 110 -11.86 -10.46 -5.15
C TYR A 110 -12.00 -10.36 -3.63
N VAL A 111 -12.23 -11.48 -2.96
CA VAL A 111 -11.95 -11.54 -1.53
C VAL A 111 -10.45 -11.77 -1.36
N VAL A 112 -9.82 -11.03 -0.46
CA VAL A 112 -8.39 -11.16 -0.19
C VAL A 112 -8.18 -11.63 1.23
N TYR A 113 -7.35 -12.67 1.37
CA TYR A 113 -6.94 -13.22 2.65
C TYR A 113 -5.43 -13.16 2.78
N ARG A 114 -4.96 -12.90 4.00
CA ARG A 114 -3.58 -13.12 4.40
C ARG A 114 -3.43 -14.58 4.84
N VAL A 115 -2.44 -15.27 4.28
CA VAL A 115 -2.28 -16.73 4.48
C VAL A 115 -1.01 -17.13 5.22
N LYS A 116 -0.03 -16.24 5.27
CA LYS A 116 1.14 -16.42 6.14
C LYS A 116 0.82 -15.75 7.47
N GLU A 117 1.10 -16.45 8.57
CA GLU A 117 0.96 -15.88 9.90
C GLU A 117 1.81 -14.61 9.98
N VAL A 118 1.13 -13.47 9.98
CA VAL A 118 1.65 -12.32 10.71
C VAL A 118 1.36 -12.67 12.16
N ARG A 119 2.41 -13.04 12.91
CA ARG A 119 2.29 -13.09 14.37
C ARG A 119 1.63 -11.78 14.79
N SER A 120 0.42 -11.91 15.32
CA SER A 120 -0.46 -10.79 15.65
C SER A 120 0.32 -9.65 16.30
N VAL A 121 0.13 -8.44 15.78
CA VAL A 121 0.65 -7.19 16.34
C VAL A 121 -0.13 -6.77 17.59
N SER A 122 -0.72 -7.73 18.32
CA SER A 122 -1.27 -7.51 19.67
C SER A 122 -0.18 -7.05 20.66
N ASN A 123 1.09 -7.12 20.27
CA ASN A 123 2.20 -6.49 20.98
C ASN A 123 2.82 -5.38 20.10
N SER A 124 2.29 -4.16 20.20
CA SER A 124 3.09 -2.99 19.84
C SER A 124 4.27 -2.94 20.80
N ILE A 125 5.49 -3.14 20.29
CA ILE A 125 6.69 -3.03 21.10
C ILE A 125 7.02 -1.55 21.22
N LEU A 126 6.99 -1.07 22.46
CA LEU A 126 7.53 0.22 22.81
C LEU A 126 9.01 0.12 23.06
N GLY A 127 9.80 0.87 22.31
CA GLY A 127 11.15 1.16 22.74
C GLY A 127 11.87 2.14 21.83
N LYS A 128 13.05 2.50 22.29
CA LYS A 128 13.94 3.43 21.61
C LYS A 128 14.65 2.68 20.49
N ILE A 129 14.52 3.16 19.25
CA ILE A 129 15.22 2.57 18.11
C ILE A 129 16.46 3.43 17.82
N ASN A 130 17.65 2.90 18.10
CA ASN A 130 18.89 3.46 17.57
C ASN A 130 19.05 3.02 16.11
N LEU A 131 18.61 3.86 15.19
CA LEU A 131 18.79 3.63 13.75
C LEU A 131 20.23 3.98 13.36
N ASN A 132 21.13 3.01 13.41
CA ASN A 132 22.39 3.12 12.65
C ASN A 132 22.03 3.00 11.16
N THR A 133 22.29 4.05 10.40
CA THR A 133 21.85 4.23 9.01
C THR A 133 22.46 3.28 7.99
N ASP A 134 23.43 2.46 8.40
CA ASP A 134 24.19 1.57 7.51
C ASP A 134 23.71 0.11 7.54
N ASP A 135 22.69 -0.23 8.34
CA ASP A 135 22.20 -1.60 8.41
C ASP A 135 21.12 -1.85 7.33
N HIS A 136 21.44 -2.68 6.33
CA HIS A 136 20.53 -3.13 5.24
C HIS A 136 19.25 -3.84 5.73
N LYS A 137 19.09 -3.96 7.04
CA LYS A 137 18.00 -4.63 7.76
C LYS A 137 16.70 -3.81 7.81
N TYR A 138 16.76 -2.51 7.51
CA TYR A 138 15.58 -1.64 7.50
C TYR A 138 15.31 -1.13 6.09
N LYS A 139 14.03 -1.09 5.69
CA LYS A 139 13.60 -0.33 4.52
C LYS A 139 12.95 0.96 4.98
N PHE A 140 13.66 2.07 4.76
CA PHE A 140 13.11 3.40 4.92
C PHE A 140 12.26 3.73 3.71
N VAL A 141 10.97 3.87 3.91
CA VAL A 141 10.08 4.46 2.92
C VAL A 141 9.89 5.92 3.33
N ARG A 142 10.64 6.81 2.68
CA ARG A 142 10.46 8.24 2.88
C ARG A 142 9.38 8.74 1.95
N GLY A 143 8.29 9.23 2.54
CA GLY A 143 7.35 10.06 1.82
C GLY A 143 7.50 11.51 2.26
N TYR A 144 7.10 12.44 1.41
CA TYR A 144 6.75 13.80 1.83
C TYR A 144 5.26 13.97 1.52
N GLY A 145 4.43 13.92 2.57
CA GLY A 145 2.97 14.00 2.56
C GLY A 145 2.42 13.19 3.74
N GLU A 146 1.34 13.64 4.40
CA GLU A 146 0.80 12.98 5.60
C GLU A 146 0.46 11.50 5.35
N PHE A 147 1.31 10.59 5.84
CA PHE A 147 0.96 9.17 5.87
C PHE A 147 0.05 8.90 7.07
N SER A 148 -1.11 8.30 6.79
CA SER A 148 -1.85 7.62 7.85
C SER A 148 -1.14 6.32 8.24
N PHE A 149 -1.33 5.86 9.48
CA PHE A 149 -0.87 4.54 9.92
C PHE A 149 -1.32 3.42 8.97
N ALA A 150 -2.55 3.51 8.45
CA ALA A 150 -3.09 2.57 7.47
C ALA A 150 -2.27 2.57 6.16
N SER A 151 -1.93 3.75 5.63
CA SER A 151 -1.09 3.87 4.43
C SER A 151 0.29 3.27 4.67
N CYS A 152 0.86 3.51 5.86
CA CYS A 152 2.15 2.97 6.26
C CYS A 152 2.14 1.45 6.37
N SER A 153 1.10 0.89 6.99
CA SER A 153 0.89 -0.55 7.10
C SER A 153 0.76 -1.23 5.74
N GLU A 154 0.01 -0.60 4.82
CA GLU A 154 -0.19 -1.11 3.47
C GLU A 154 1.10 -1.08 2.65
N ILE A 155 1.83 0.04 2.70
CA ILE A 155 3.16 0.19 2.11
C ILE A 155 4.10 -0.90 2.64
N CYS A 156 4.26 -1.02 3.96
CA CYS A 156 5.17 -2.01 4.53
C CYS A 156 4.73 -3.46 4.25
N SER A 157 3.43 -3.73 4.25
CA SER A 157 2.89 -5.03 3.83
C SER A 157 3.25 -5.35 2.38
N SER A 158 3.29 -4.35 1.49
CA SER A 158 3.70 -4.53 0.09
C SER A 158 5.18 -4.90 -0.06
N TYR A 159 6.02 -4.55 0.92
CA TYR A 159 7.42 -5.02 1.01
C TYR A 159 7.55 -6.42 1.62
N ASN A 160 6.44 -7.10 1.93
CA ASN A 160 6.41 -8.30 2.77
C ASN A 160 7.10 -8.07 4.14
N LEU A 161 7.10 -6.82 4.62
CA LEU A 161 7.66 -6.42 5.90
C LEU A 161 6.52 -6.33 6.91
N THR A 162 6.64 -7.12 7.97
CA THR A 162 5.56 -7.35 8.93
C THR A 162 5.40 -6.19 9.92
N TYR A 163 6.46 -5.43 10.16
CA TYR A 163 6.49 -4.36 11.14
C TYR A 163 6.73 -3.02 10.50
N PHE A 164 6.13 -2.00 11.08
CA PHE A 164 6.38 -0.63 10.70
C PHE A 164 6.24 0.35 11.86
N PHE A 165 6.93 1.48 11.76
CA PHE A 165 6.68 2.62 12.63
C PHE A 165 6.80 3.93 11.84
N MET A 166 6.13 4.97 12.34
CA MET A 166 6.21 6.32 11.79
C MET A 166 7.05 7.20 12.69
N LEU A 167 7.98 7.98 12.12
CA LEU A 167 8.80 8.93 12.89
C LEU A 167 8.08 10.29 13.01
N PRO A 168 7.82 10.80 14.22
CA PRO A 168 7.05 12.04 14.40
C PRO A 168 7.85 13.33 14.16
N LYS A 169 9.18 13.33 14.34
CA LYS A 169 10.02 14.55 14.26
C LYS A 169 10.45 14.96 12.85
N LYS A 170 10.30 14.08 11.87
CA LYS A 170 10.53 14.37 10.45
C LYS A 170 9.37 13.75 9.70
N VAL A 171 8.31 14.54 9.60
CA VAL A 171 7.11 14.34 8.80
C VAL A 171 7.31 13.25 7.72
N ASN A 172 6.51 12.20 7.81
CA ASN A 172 6.13 11.32 6.69
C ASN A 172 7.08 10.17 6.30
N ASN A 173 7.84 9.62 7.25
CA ASN A 173 8.62 8.40 6.96
C ASN A 173 7.97 7.16 7.56
N CYS A 174 7.76 6.16 6.70
CA CYS A 174 7.37 4.81 7.06
C CYS A 174 8.60 3.93 7.11
N ILE A 175 8.93 3.38 8.27
CA ILE A 175 10.07 2.47 8.40
C ILE A 175 9.52 1.07 8.49
N CYS A 176 9.84 0.25 7.50
CA CYS A 176 9.37 -1.12 7.37
C CYS A 176 10.49 -2.10 7.73
N PHE A 177 10.20 -3.17 8.47
CA PHE A 177 11.19 -4.18 8.88
C PHE A 177 10.58 -5.58 9.15
N VAL A 178 11.43 -6.60 9.21
CA VAL A 178 11.08 -7.99 9.56
C VAL A 178 11.33 -8.29 11.04
N GLN A 179 10.64 -9.30 11.60
CA GLN A 179 10.95 -9.80 12.96
C GLN A 179 12.33 -10.45 13.00
N GLY A 180 13.06 -10.28 14.11
CA GLY A 180 14.40 -10.85 14.35
C GLY A 180 15.52 -9.81 14.31
N ILE A 181 15.19 -8.59 13.93
CA ILE A 181 15.99 -7.40 14.20
C ILE A 181 15.33 -6.80 15.44
N GLU A 182 15.70 -7.28 16.62
CA GLU A 182 15.44 -6.48 17.82
C GLU A 182 16.26 -5.20 17.63
N PRO A 183 15.65 -4.01 17.57
CA PRO A 183 16.41 -2.81 17.90
C PRO A 183 17.03 -3.08 19.28
N ASP A 184 18.21 -2.51 19.57
CA ASP A 184 18.67 -2.40 20.96
C ASP A 184 17.64 -1.56 21.71
N LEU A 185 16.61 -2.24 22.23
CA LEU A 185 15.46 -1.66 22.88
C LEU A 185 15.79 -1.59 24.36
N ASP A 186 16.33 -0.45 24.78
CA ASP A 186 16.19 -0.05 26.18
C ASP A 186 14.68 0.11 26.44
N LEU A 187 14.09 -0.93 27.06
CA LEU A 187 12.72 -0.93 27.52
C LEU A 187 12.55 0.27 28.45
N ALA A 188 11.83 1.30 27.99
CA ALA A 188 11.45 2.40 28.85
C ALA A 188 10.68 1.85 30.05
N ASP A 189 11.10 2.26 31.24
CA ASP A 189 10.60 1.76 32.51
C ASP A 189 9.06 1.81 32.56
N LYS A 190 8.43 0.66 32.87
CA LYS A 190 6.97 0.44 32.85
C LYS A 190 6.16 1.46 33.67
N GLY A 191 6.81 2.22 34.56
CA GLY A 191 6.18 3.16 35.49
C GLY A 191 5.70 4.50 34.91
N THR A 192 5.89 4.80 33.62
CA THR A 192 5.57 6.13 33.06
C THR A 192 4.30 6.20 32.20
N CYS A 193 3.59 5.09 31.98
CA CYS A 193 2.38 5.06 31.13
C CYS A 193 1.07 5.18 31.95
N GLN A 194 0.78 6.33 32.56
CA GLN A 194 -0.44 6.55 33.37
C GLN A 194 -1.21 7.84 33.05
N ILE A 195 -1.39 8.21 31.78
CA ILE A 195 -2.26 9.35 31.43
C ILE A 195 -3.46 8.86 30.59
N PRO A 196 -4.71 9.11 31.02
CA PRO A 196 -5.89 8.78 30.23
C PRO A 196 -6.01 9.68 28.99
N CYS A 197 -6.41 9.08 27.86
CA CYS A 197 -6.56 9.78 26.58
C CYS A 197 -7.63 10.90 26.67
N PRO A 198 -7.44 12.05 25.99
CA PRO A 198 -8.38 13.17 26.05
C PRO A 198 -9.78 12.87 25.52
N THR A 199 -9.96 11.76 24.78
CA THR A 199 -11.21 11.43 24.04
C THR A 199 -12.00 10.25 24.59
N GLY A 200 -11.67 9.71 25.77
CA GLY A 200 -12.59 8.87 26.54
C GLY A 200 -12.87 7.45 26.02
N SER A 201 -12.19 6.95 24.99
CA SER A 201 -12.24 5.51 24.66
C SER A 201 -11.35 4.71 25.62
N GLN A 202 -11.94 3.72 26.30
CA GLN A 202 -11.23 2.79 27.20
C GLN A 202 -10.22 1.86 26.48
N CYS A 203 -10.08 1.96 25.16
CA CYS A 203 -9.17 1.14 24.34
C CYS A 203 -7.98 1.92 23.76
N ASP A 204 -7.82 3.20 24.14
CA ASP A 204 -6.71 4.03 23.67
C ASP A 204 -5.55 3.96 24.66
N VAL A 205 -4.40 3.44 24.23
CA VAL A 205 -3.14 3.53 24.99
C VAL A 205 -2.38 4.76 24.51
N CYS A 206 -2.12 5.74 25.38
CA CYS A 206 -1.29 6.92 25.09
C CYS A 206 -0.24 7.20 26.17
N PHE A 207 0.78 7.95 25.74
CA PHE A 207 2.18 7.97 26.19
C PHE A 207 2.58 8.92 27.34
N SER A 208 3.84 8.79 27.77
CA SER A 208 4.61 9.65 28.69
C SER A 208 5.26 10.86 27.99
N TYR A 209 5.54 11.90 28.77
CA TYR A 209 5.81 13.30 28.39
C TYR A 209 7.14 13.62 27.67
N ASN A 210 7.92 12.64 27.18
CA ASN A 210 9.25 12.92 26.62
C ASN A 210 9.65 12.15 25.34
N ILE A 211 8.75 11.40 24.72
CA ILE A 211 9.08 10.64 23.51
C ILE A 211 7.86 10.63 22.57
N ASP A 212 8.00 11.36 21.46
CA ASP A 212 7.62 10.95 20.11
C ASP A 212 6.48 9.90 20.02
N SER A 213 5.27 10.40 19.77
CA SER A 213 3.98 9.71 19.92
C SER A 213 3.70 8.60 18.88
N TYR A 214 3.00 7.55 19.30
CA TYR A 214 2.40 6.52 18.43
C TYR A 214 0.88 6.39 18.71
N VAL A 215 0.11 5.85 17.77
CA VAL A 215 -1.32 5.59 17.96
C VAL A 215 -1.63 4.18 17.42
N MET A 216 -2.15 3.30 18.28
CA MET A 216 -2.84 2.08 17.84
C MET A 216 -4.31 2.43 17.67
N ILE A 217 -4.79 2.42 16.43
CA ILE A 217 -6.20 2.65 16.14
C ILE A 217 -6.86 1.27 16.01
N PHE A 218 -7.56 0.83 17.06
CA PHE A 218 -8.55 -0.22 16.88
C PHE A 218 -9.76 0.41 16.18
N THR A 219 -10.02 0.01 14.94
CA THR A 219 -11.24 0.40 14.23
C THR A 219 -12.43 -0.25 14.95
N ASN A 220 -13.03 0.44 15.92
CA ASN A 220 -14.28 0.04 16.54
C ASN A 220 -15.39 0.97 16.07
N CYS A 221 -16.30 0.47 15.24
CA CYS A 221 -17.38 1.29 14.69
C CYS A 221 -18.35 1.87 15.74
N LEU A 222 -18.33 1.36 16.98
CA LEU A 222 -19.16 1.88 18.08
C LEU A 222 -18.68 3.24 18.61
N SER A 223 -17.43 3.61 18.33
CA SER A 223 -16.81 4.85 18.80
C SER A 223 -16.23 5.63 17.63
N LEU A 224 -16.50 6.93 17.56
CA LEU A 224 -15.86 7.87 16.61
C LEU A 224 -15.83 7.38 15.14
N ASN A 225 -16.88 6.68 14.69
CA ASN A 225 -16.93 6.10 13.34
C ASN A 225 -15.70 5.22 13.03
N GLY A 226 -15.18 4.47 14.01
CA GLY A 226 -14.01 3.61 13.88
C GLY A 226 -12.74 4.32 13.41
N ASP A 227 -12.66 5.64 13.59
CA ASP A 227 -11.61 6.51 13.03
C ASP A 227 -11.51 6.48 11.49
N CYS A 228 -12.61 6.14 10.82
CA CYS A 228 -12.69 6.20 9.36
C CYS A 228 -12.73 7.65 8.81
N GLY A 229 -12.69 8.66 9.69
CA GLY A 229 -12.85 10.06 9.31
C GLY A 229 -14.27 10.41 8.83
N LYS A 230 -14.38 11.50 8.07
CA LYS A 230 -15.67 12.07 7.65
C LYS A 230 -16.18 11.57 6.29
N GLU A 231 -15.27 11.14 5.40
CA GLU A 231 -15.63 10.70 4.05
C GLU A 231 -16.05 9.23 3.96
N LEU A 232 -15.61 8.43 4.92
CA LEU A 232 -15.85 7.00 5.00
C LEU A 232 -16.85 6.69 6.11
N LYS A 233 -17.54 5.55 5.97
CA LYS A 233 -18.40 5.02 7.02
C LYS A 233 -17.77 3.76 7.59
N CYS A 234 -17.70 3.65 8.91
CA CYS A 234 -17.36 2.39 9.56
C CYS A 234 -18.58 1.47 9.54
N VAL A 235 -18.37 0.23 9.11
CA VAL A 235 -19.39 -0.82 9.11
C VAL A 235 -18.84 -2.07 9.79
N VAL A 236 -19.73 -2.79 10.47
CA VAL A 236 -19.43 -4.13 10.98
C VAL A 236 -19.90 -5.14 9.94
N VAL A 237 -19.02 -6.03 9.50
CA VAL A 237 -19.32 -7.08 8.54
C VAL A 237 -19.01 -8.45 9.14
N ALA A 238 -19.85 -9.44 8.83
CA ALA A 238 -19.62 -10.82 9.22
C ALA A 238 -19.01 -11.59 8.04
N VAL A 239 -17.80 -12.13 8.22
CA VAL A 239 -17.11 -12.95 7.22
C VAL A 239 -16.70 -14.26 7.87
N ASN A 240 -17.16 -15.38 7.31
CA ASN A 240 -16.86 -16.74 7.79
C ASN A 240 -17.16 -16.92 9.30
N GLY A 241 -18.24 -16.30 9.80
CA GLY A 241 -18.64 -16.37 11.22
C GLY A 241 -17.86 -15.46 12.17
N ARG A 242 -16.87 -14.69 11.69
CA ARG A 242 -16.14 -13.68 12.47
C ARG A 242 -16.62 -12.27 12.09
N SER A 243 -16.61 -11.35 13.05
CA SER A 243 -16.98 -9.94 12.82
C SER A 243 -15.75 -9.09 12.54
N TYR A 244 -15.82 -8.22 11.55
CA TYR A 244 -14.77 -7.29 11.14
C TYR A 244 -15.32 -5.87 11.08
N HIS A 245 -14.49 -4.89 11.42
CA HIS A 245 -14.80 -3.48 11.25
C HIS A 245 -14.11 -2.96 10.00
N GLU A 246 -14.87 -2.31 9.12
CA GLU A 246 -14.35 -1.79 7.86
C GLU A 246 -14.73 -0.34 7.63
N CYS A 247 -13.76 0.47 7.22
CA CYS A 247 -14.02 1.76 6.61
C CYS A 247 -14.40 1.56 5.13
N VAL A 248 -15.61 1.97 4.77
CA VAL A 248 -16.16 1.79 3.43
C VAL A 248 -16.56 3.12 2.81
N CYS A 249 -16.38 3.21 1.50
CA CYS A 249 -16.82 4.35 0.71
C CYS A 249 -18.34 4.36 0.49
N PRO A 250 -18.92 5.53 0.19
CA PRO A 250 -20.29 5.62 -0.30
C PRO A 250 -20.52 4.72 -1.52
N LYS A 251 -21.77 4.29 -1.71
CA LYS A 251 -22.16 3.38 -2.80
C LYS A 251 -21.66 3.90 -4.16
N GLY A 252 -21.03 3.02 -4.93
CA GLY A 252 -20.51 3.33 -6.27
C GLY A 252 -19.09 3.92 -6.29
N LYS A 253 -18.48 4.16 -5.13
CA LYS A 253 -17.06 4.51 -4.99
C LYS A 253 -16.27 3.33 -4.43
N VAL A 254 -14.97 3.38 -4.66
CA VAL A 254 -13.98 2.45 -4.11
C VAL A 254 -13.03 3.21 -3.21
N LEU A 255 -12.54 2.54 -2.18
CA LEU A 255 -11.46 3.04 -1.33
C LEU A 255 -10.15 2.68 -2.00
N ASN A 256 -9.39 3.69 -2.41
CA ASN A 256 -8.05 3.46 -2.94
C ASN A 256 -7.03 3.29 -1.80
N ARG A 257 -5.83 2.85 -2.16
CA ARG A 257 -4.68 2.70 -1.25
C ARG A 257 -4.27 3.95 -0.46
N PHE A 258 -4.72 5.15 -0.86
CA PHE A 258 -4.48 6.40 -0.13
C PHE A 258 -5.61 6.74 0.84
N GLN A 259 -6.48 5.76 1.13
CA GLN A 259 -7.64 5.90 2.01
C GLN A 259 -8.63 6.99 1.53
N ARG A 260 -8.73 7.19 0.22
CA ARG A 260 -9.66 8.15 -0.39
C ARG A 260 -10.71 7.46 -1.23
N CYS A 261 -11.93 7.99 -1.18
CA CYS A 261 -13.04 7.49 -1.99
C CYS A 261 -13.03 8.08 -3.40
N GLU A 262 -12.85 7.21 -4.40
CA GLU A 262 -12.91 7.60 -5.80
C GLU A 262 -13.81 6.69 -6.64
N SER A 263 -14.14 7.14 -7.85
CA SER A 263 -14.85 6.29 -8.80
C SER A 263 -13.92 5.20 -9.30
N TYR A 264 -14.39 3.96 -9.30
CA TYR A 264 -13.63 2.83 -9.85
C TYR A 264 -13.28 3.07 -11.32
N ARG A 265 -11.99 2.95 -11.63
CA ARG A 265 -11.43 3.01 -12.97
C ARG A 265 -10.41 1.88 -13.13
N VAL A 266 -10.36 1.30 -14.32
CA VAL A 266 -9.35 0.28 -14.65
C VAL A 266 -8.06 0.99 -15.04
N ASN A 267 -6.92 0.51 -14.52
CA ASN A 267 -5.62 0.94 -15.02
C ASN A 267 -5.43 0.35 -16.43
N LEU A 268 -5.51 1.21 -17.45
CA LEU A 268 -5.37 0.83 -18.86
C LEU A 268 -3.95 0.44 -19.23
N ALA A 269 -2.96 0.90 -18.46
CA ALA A 269 -1.55 0.59 -18.68
C ALA A 269 -1.17 -0.80 -18.17
N TYR A 270 -1.97 -1.42 -17.29
CA TYR A 270 -1.61 -2.70 -16.67
C TYR A 270 -1.33 -3.81 -17.71
N LEU A 271 -0.12 -4.37 -17.63
CA LEU A 271 0.45 -5.38 -18.54
C LEU A 271 0.45 -4.98 -20.02
N LYS A 272 0.44 -3.67 -20.30
CA LYS A 272 0.62 -3.16 -21.67
C LYS A 272 2.10 -3.09 -22.03
N LYS A 273 2.38 -3.00 -23.32
CA LYS A 273 3.74 -2.74 -23.77
C LYS A 273 4.11 -1.30 -23.43
N ALA A 274 5.27 -1.15 -22.83
CA ALA A 274 5.91 0.13 -22.63
C ALA A 274 7.26 0.16 -23.35
N TYR A 275 7.67 1.35 -23.75
CA TYR A 275 8.82 1.60 -24.59
C TYR A 275 9.67 2.70 -23.97
N ILE A 276 10.98 2.50 -23.97
CA ILE A 276 11.94 3.48 -23.48
C ILE A 276 12.76 3.96 -24.68
N TYR A 277 12.82 5.28 -24.86
CA TYR A 277 13.57 5.92 -25.93
C TYR A 277 14.76 6.73 -25.42
N TYR A 278 15.88 6.62 -26.13
CA TYR A 278 17.12 7.36 -25.92
C TYR A 278 17.49 8.11 -27.19
N GLU A 279 18.15 9.24 -27.04
CA GLU A 279 18.59 10.07 -28.17
C GLU A 279 19.57 9.32 -29.09
N ASP A 280 20.46 8.50 -28.52
CA ASP A 280 21.48 7.75 -29.27
C ASP A 280 21.11 6.29 -29.57
N ALA A 281 19.88 5.86 -29.24
CA ALA A 281 19.48 4.47 -29.45
C ALA A 281 18.97 4.25 -30.88
N SER A 282 19.52 3.23 -31.54
CA SER A 282 19.03 2.72 -32.82
C SER A 282 17.71 1.95 -32.71
N SER A 283 17.23 1.68 -31.49
CA SER A 283 15.99 0.93 -31.23
C SER A 283 15.35 1.30 -29.88
N LEU A 284 14.04 1.08 -29.76
CA LEU A 284 13.31 1.22 -28.50
C LEU A 284 13.65 0.04 -27.59
N LEU A 285 13.93 0.34 -26.32
CA LEU A 285 14.07 -0.71 -25.31
C LEU A 285 12.70 -1.09 -24.73
N ASP A 286 12.59 -2.34 -24.30
CA ASP A 286 11.45 -2.81 -23.53
C ASP A 286 11.37 -2.06 -22.19
N GLY A 287 10.20 -1.47 -21.94
CA GLY A 287 9.85 -0.77 -20.72
C GLY A 287 8.75 -1.46 -19.92
N SER A 288 8.32 -2.68 -20.27
CA SER A 288 7.11 -3.32 -19.73
C SER A 288 7.07 -3.44 -18.19
N GLN A 289 8.23 -3.39 -17.54
CA GLN A 289 8.38 -3.32 -16.08
C GLN A 289 7.68 -2.11 -15.45
N VAL A 290 7.50 -0.98 -16.17
CA VAL A 290 6.82 0.21 -15.64
C VAL A 290 5.29 0.12 -15.75
N THR A 291 4.75 -1.05 -16.06
CA THR A 291 3.32 -1.26 -16.27
C THR A 291 2.84 -2.60 -15.70
N ASP A 292 3.66 -3.25 -14.87
CA ASP A 292 3.41 -4.60 -14.38
C ASP A 292 2.61 -4.63 -13.07
N GLY A 293 2.22 -3.46 -12.55
CA GLY A 293 1.50 -3.32 -11.30
C GLY A 293 2.37 -3.39 -10.05
N LEU A 294 3.69 -3.44 -10.18
CA LEU A 294 4.64 -3.46 -9.07
C LEU A 294 5.31 -2.10 -8.91
N ILE A 295 4.85 -1.33 -7.91
CA ILE A 295 5.42 0.00 -7.60
C ILE A 295 6.80 -0.10 -6.95
N VAL A 296 7.08 -1.22 -6.33
CA VAL A 296 8.33 -1.45 -5.62
C VAL A 296 9.15 -2.43 -6.44
N GLN A 297 10.00 -1.88 -7.29
CA GLN A 297 10.97 -2.67 -8.05
C GLN A 297 12.35 -2.04 -7.96
N GLU A 298 13.37 -2.89 -7.97
CA GLU A 298 14.71 -2.44 -8.30
C GLU A 298 14.79 -2.21 -9.81
N THR A 299 14.23 -1.09 -10.27
CA THR A 299 14.46 -0.70 -11.65
C THR A 299 15.92 -0.28 -11.81
N SER A 300 16.58 -0.84 -12.81
CA SER A 300 17.85 -0.30 -13.29
C SER A 300 17.59 1.14 -13.72
N THR A 301 18.18 2.08 -13.01
CA THR A 301 18.19 3.49 -13.37
C THR A 301 18.89 3.65 -14.72
N LYS A 302 18.21 4.22 -15.71
CA LYS A 302 18.77 4.38 -17.06
C LYS A 302 19.02 5.87 -17.34
N LEU A 303 20.28 6.23 -17.54
CA LEU A 303 20.71 7.57 -17.92
C LEU A 303 20.32 7.86 -19.38
N GLY A 304 20.04 9.12 -19.72
CA GLY A 304 19.80 9.55 -21.10
C GLY A 304 18.43 9.14 -21.70
N VAL A 305 17.48 8.70 -20.87
CA VAL A 305 16.11 8.44 -21.32
C VAL A 305 15.43 9.77 -21.67
N ARG A 306 14.91 9.87 -22.90
CA ARG A 306 14.18 11.06 -23.36
C ARG A 306 12.70 10.97 -23.07
N TRP A 307 12.13 9.77 -23.20
CA TRP A 307 10.74 9.52 -22.84
C TRP A 307 10.47 8.03 -22.58
N ILE A 308 9.42 7.77 -21.81
CA ILE A 308 8.84 6.44 -21.61
C ILE A 308 7.40 6.48 -22.09
N GLY A 309 7.03 5.59 -23.02
CA GLY A 309 5.73 5.57 -23.66
C GLY A 309 4.99 4.25 -23.44
N VAL A 310 3.68 4.30 -23.20
CA VAL A 310 2.82 3.14 -22.94
C VAL A 310 1.76 3.03 -24.05
N GLN A 311 1.68 1.86 -24.71
CA GLN A 311 0.72 1.59 -25.77
C GLN A 311 -0.57 0.94 -25.23
N LEU A 312 -1.69 1.65 -25.32
CA LEU A 312 -2.98 1.24 -24.76
C LEU A 312 -3.78 0.25 -25.63
N MET A 313 -3.38 0.06 -26.90
CA MET A 313 -3.98 -0.83 -27.91
C MET A 313 -5.36 -0.43 -28.46
N LYS A 314 -6.08 0.48 -27.79
CA LYS A 314 -7.32 1.10 -28.24
C LYS A 314 -7.28 2.58 -27.93
N ASP A 315 -8.20 3.33 -28.52
CA ASP A 315 -8.30 4.77 -28.29
C ASP A 315 -9.16 5.04 -27.04
N TYR A 316 -8.66 5.90 -26.17
CA TYR A 316 -9.27 6.25 -24.89
C TYR A 316 -9.25 7.75 -24.64
N TYR A 317 -10.26 8.24 -23.93
CA TYR A 317 -10.21 9.55 -23.27
C TYR A 317 -9.59 9.38 -21.88
N ILE A 318 -8.47 10.05 -21.62
CA ILE A 318 -7.70 9.90 -20.38
C ILE A 318 -8.13 10.96 -19.37
N ALA A 319 -8.43 10.55 -18.14
CA ALA A 319 -8.68 11.48 -17.03
C ALA A 319 -7.38 11.89 -16.35
N TYR A 320 -6.56 10.91 -15.99
CA TYR A 320 -5.28 11.18 -15.34
C TYR A 320 -4.31 10.02 -15.53
N VAL A 321 -3.04 10.35 -15.32
CA VAL A 321 -1.93 9.41 -15.29
C VAL A 321 -1.29 9.49 -13.92
N THR A 322 -0.98 8.35 -13.31
CA THR A 322 -0.22 8.26 -12.07
C THR A 322 1.16 7.71 -12.39
N VAL A 323 2.20 8.42 -11.98
CA VAL A 323 3.59 8.02 -12.19
C VAL A 323 4.23 7.78 -10.83
N PHE A 324 4.89 6.63 -10.67
CA PHE A 324 5.60 6.26 -9.45
C PHE A 324 7.10 6.40 -9.68
N ASN A 325 7.73 7.27 -8.91
CA ASN A 325 9.16 7.55 -9.00
C ASN A 325 9.99 6.36 -8.51
N SER A 326 11.25 6.27 -8.95
CA SER A 326 12.16 5.23 -8.48
C SER A 326 12.39 5.31 -6.96
N LEU A 327 12.62 4.15 -6.34
CA LEU A 327 12.88 4.00 -4.91
C LEU A 327 14.36 3.93 -4.55
N ARG A 328 15.28 4.01 -5.53
CA ARG A 328 16.71 3.85 -5.24
C ARG A 328 17.31 5.09 -4.60
N TYR A 329 17.71 4.92 -3.34
CA TYR A 329 18.60 5.78 -2.57
C TYR A 329 20.05 5.55 -3.00
N THR A 330 20.52 6.21 -4.07
CA THR A 330 21.96 6.29 -4.35
C THR A 330 22.36 7.74 -4.59
N GLY A 331 22.42 8.51 -3.51
CA GLY A 331 22.99 9.88 -3.49
C GLY A 331 22.02 11.00 -3.88
N ALA A 332 22.45 12.25 -3.63
CA ALA A 332 21.69 13.48 -3.85
C ALA A 332 21.30 13.72 -5.34
N ASP A 333 21.97 13.02 -6.26
CA ASP A 333 21.78 13.11 -7.72
C ASP A 333 21.08 11.89 -8.31
N GLY A 334 20.35 11.14 -7.47
CA GLY A 334 19.54 10.01 -7.92
C GLY A 334 18.58 10.40 -9.06
N PRO A 335 18.26 9.48 -9.98
CA PRO A 335 17.50 9.74 -11.20
C PRO A 335 16.00 9.84 -10.91
N TYR A 336 15.64 10.84 -10.11
CA TYR A 336 14.26 11.16 -9.79
C TYR A 336 13.66 12.02 -10.88
N LEU A 337 12.47 11.65 -11.32
CA LEU A 337 11.72 12.48 -12.24
C LEU A 337 11.02 13.62 -11.47
N LYS A 338 11.68 14.78 -11.35
CA LYS A 338 11.19 15.94 -10.58
C LYS A 338 10.28 16.88 -11.38
N ASN A 339 10.67 17.17 -12.63
CA ASN A 339 9.93 18.05 -13.54
C ASN A 339 9.63 17.31 -14.83
N PHE A 340 8.37 16.97 -15.05
CA PHE A 340 7.98 16.20 -16.21
C PHE A 340 6.60 16.55 -16.70
N SER A 341 6.36 16.18 -17.93
CA SER A 341 5.09 16.33 -18.62
C SER A 341 4.56 14.96 -19.01
N VAL A 342 3.24 14.86 -19.03
CA VAL A 342 2.52 13.72 -19.60
C VAL A 342 1.92 14.19 -20.91
N GLY A 343 2.16 13.41 -21.97
CA GLY A 343 1.64 13.64 -23.30
C GLY A 343 0.73 12.52 -23.77
N LEU A 344 -0.22 12.87 -24.63
CA LEU A 344 -1.16 11.97 -25.28
C LEU A 344 -0.88 11.96 -26.79
N GLY A 345 -0.61 10.80 -27.34
CA GLY A 345 -0.34 10.60 -28.76
C GLY A 345 -1.17 9.48 -29.37
N ASN A 346 -1.06 9.33 -30.68
CA ASN A 346 -1.62 8.18 -31.38
C ASN A 346 -0.51 7.55 -32.23
N VAL A 347 -0.35 6.24 -32.09
CA VAL A 347 0.66 5.47 -32.81
C VAL A 347 0.01 4.28 -33.50
N SER A 348 0.52 3.94 -34.69
CA SER A 348 0.18 2.67 -35.32
C SER A 348 0.82 1.50 -34.54
N ARG A 349 0.63 0.25 -34.99
CA ARG A 349 1.29 -0.91 -34.38
C ARG A 349 2.83 -0.81 -34.45
N SER A 350 3.40 0.02 -35.32
CA SER A 350 4.85 0.21 -35.49
C SER A 350 5.28 1.58 -34.97
N ILE A 351 5.55 1.68 -33.66
CA ILE A 351 5.90 2.93 -32.98
C ILE A 351 7.23 3.53 -33.49
N LEU A 352 8.19 2.69 -33.90
CA LEU A 352 9.54 3.10 -34.27
C LEU A 352 9.62 4.09 -35.44
N ASN A 353 8.65 4.06 -36.37
CA ASN A 353 8.69 4.89 -37.57
C ASN A 353 7.68 6.04 -37.55
N ASP A 354 6.65 5.95 -36.69
CA ASP A 354 5.46 6.80 -36.80
C ASP A 354 5.33 7.79 -35.61
N PHE A 355 6.06 7.59 -34.51
CA PHE A 355 5.91 8.43 -33.33
C PHE A 355 6.81 9.67 -33.41
N SER A 356 6.18 10.85 -33.45
CA SER A 356 6.83 12.15 -33.29
C SER A 356 6.36 12.81 -32.01
N MET A 357 7.31 13.34 -31.22
CA MET A 357 7.00 14.16 -30.05
C MET A 357 6.25 15.46 -30.40
N GLU A 358 6.37 15.94 -31.65
CA GLU A 358 5.63 17.12 -32.12
C GLU A 358 4.11 16.87 -32.26
N ALA A 359 3.71 15.60 -32.43
CA ALA A 359 2.31 15.20 -32.57
C ALA A 359 1.63 14.92 -31.22
N VAL A 360 2.37 15.04 -30.11
CA VAL A 360 1.89 14.76 -28.76
C VAL A 360 1.11 15.96 -28.22
N VAL A 361 -0.12 15.72 -27.78
CA VAL A 361 -0.93 16.71 -27.06
C VAL A 361 -0.61 16.66 -25.58
N LEU A 362 -0.33 17.80 -24.96
CA LEU A 362 -0.08 17.87 -23.52
C LEU A 362 -1.33 17.42 -22.73
N CYS A 363 -1.17 16.42 -21.87
CA CYS A 363 -2.15 16.06 -20.85
C CYS A 363 -2.00 17.02 -19.67
N GLY A 364 -0.80 17.13 -19.12
CA GLY A 364 -0.50 18.04 -18.01
C GLY A 364 0.95 17.93 -17.56
N ASP A 365 1.31 18.82 -16.63
CA ASP A 365 2.64 18.93 -16.07
C ASP A 365 2.68 18.55 -14.60
N PHE A 366 3.81 18.03 -14.16
CA PHE A 366 4.17 17.87 -12.76
C PHE A 366 5.41 18.69 -12.45
N SER A 367 5.28 19.64 -11.53
CA SER A 367 6.32 20.65 -11.20
C SER A 367 6.59 20.79 -9.70
N SER A 368 5.95 19.98 -8.86
CA SER A 368 6.25 19.92 -7.43
C SER A 368 7.44 19.00 -7.15
N GLU A 369 8.13 19.20 -6.03
CA GLU A 369 9.16 18.26 -5.58
C GLU A 369 8.57 16.85 -5.43
N SER A 370 8.92 15.97 -6.36
CA SER A 370 8.58 14.55 -6.30
C SER A 370 9.49 13.85 -5.30
N ASN A 371 8.91 12.96 -4.49
CA ASN A 371 9.69 12.13 -3.58
C ASN A 371 9.55 10.63 -3.92
N GLU A 372 10.49 9.85 -3.41
CA GLU A 372 10.61 8.41 -3.63
C GLU A 372 9.29 7.68 -3.37
N GLY A 373 8.87 6.84 -4.31
CA GLY A 373 7.70 5.98 -4.13
C GLY A 373 6.35 6.69 -4.02
N ILE A 374 6.32 8.03 -4.06
CA ILE A 374 5.07 8.77 -4.00
C ILE A 374 4.38 8.76 -5.37
N PRO A 375 3.08 8.45 -5.43
CA PRO A 375 2.30 8.61 -6.65
C PRO A 375 2.26 10.09 -7.08
N MET A 376 2.68 10.35 -8.30
CA MET A 376 2.54 11.67 -8.92
C MET A 376 1.36 11.59 -9.87
N ARG A 377 0.22 12.17 -9.49
CA ARG A 377 -1.01 12.12 -10.27
C ARG A 377 -1.17 13.40 -11.09
N ILE A 378 -1.24 13.24 -12.41
CA ILE A 378 -1.37 14.32 -13.39
C ILE A 378 -2.75 14.19 -14.03
N PHE A 379 -3.62 15.17 -13.77
CA PHE A 379 -4.94 15.23 -14.39
C PHE A 379 -4.81 15.85 -15.78
N CYS A 380 -5.40 15.20 -16.79
CA CYS A 380 -5.36 15.70 -18.14
C CYS A 380 -6.32 16.88 -18.30
N GLU A 381 -5.80 18.03 -18.71
CA GLU A 381 -6.59 19.24 -18.94
C GLU A 381 -7.48 19.08 -20.18
N ASN A 382 -6.92 18.52 -21.25
CA ASN A 382 -7.65 18.27 -22.49
C ASN A 382 -8.21 16.85 -22.51
N THR A 383 -9.45 16.71 -22.05
CA THR A 383 -10.17 15.43 -21.99
C THR A 383 -10.92 15.09 -23.28
N ALA A 384 -10.86 15.95 -24.32
CA ALA A 384 -11.55 15.77 -25.59
C ALA A 384 -10.70 15.02 -26.64
N VAL A 385 -9.44 14.70 -26.32
CA VAL A 385 -8.54 13.99 -27.22
C VAL A 385 -8.58 12.49 -26.92
N THR A 386 -8.82 11.69 -27.96
CA THR A 386 -8.63 10.24 -27.89
C THR A 386 -7.17 9.88 -28.14
N THR A 387 -6.66 8.96 -27.35
CA THR A 387 -5.27 8.50 -27.43
C THR A 387 -5.17 6.98 -27.26
N ASN A 388 -4.22 6.36 -27.97
CA ASN A 388 -3.78 5.00 -27.72
C ASN A 388 -2.33 4.91 -27.23
N PHE A 389 -1.70 6.05 -26.94
CA PHE A 389 -0.30 6.13 -26.52
C PHE A 389 -0.09 7.26 -25.51
N VAL A 390 0.35 6.91 -24.31
CA VAL A 390 0.68 7.88 -23.25
C VAL A 390 2.18 7.95 -23.11
N VAL A 391 2.74 9.16 -23.09
CA VAL A 391 4.19 9.39 -22.96
C VAL A 391 4.50 10.22 -21.73
N VAL A 392 5.53 9.82 -20.98
CA VAL A 392 6.09 10.57 -19.86
C VAL A 392 7.48 11.06 -20.27
N TYR A 393 7.70 12.36 -20.19
CA TYR A 393 8.95 12.97 -20.65
C TYR A 393 9.37 14.17 -19.76
N PRO A 394 10.68 14.45 -19.64
CA PRO A 394 11.19 15.56 -18.82
C PRO A 394 10.79 16.89 -19.45
N LYS A 395 10.37 17.84 -18.62
CA LYS A 395 9.88 19.16 -19.11
C LYS A 395 11.00 20.04 -19.66
N ASP A 396 12.18 19.98 -19.05
CA ASP A 396 13.23 20.97 -19.28
C ASP A 396 14.14 20.64 -20.49
N GLY A 397 13.89 19.55 -21.22
CA GLY A 397 14.69 19.14 -22.38
C GLY A 397 16.18 18.93 -22.10
N THR A 398 16.60 19.03 -20.84
CA THR A 398 17.99 18.97 -20.42
C THR A 398 18.54 17.61 -20.77
N LYS A 399 19.64 17.56 -21.52
CA LYS A 399 20.25 16.31 -22.01
C LYS A 399 20.65 15.33 -20.90
N ASN A 400 20.59 15.77 -19.64
CA ASN A 400 20.95 15.01 -18.44
C ASN A 400 19.76 14.69 -17.53
N SER A 401 18.52 14.89 -17.96
CA SER A 401 17.36 14.51 -17.15
C SER A 401 17.21 12.99 -17.13
N ASN A 402 17.47 12.39 -15.98
CA ASN A 402 17.30 10.96 -15.81
C ASN A 402 15.84 10.64 -15.50
N ILE A 403 15.26 9.68 -16.24
CA ILE A 403 13.92 9.16 -15.96
C ILE A 403 14.07 7.83 -15.23
N GLY A 404 13.90 7.85 -13.90
CA GLY A 404 13.76 6.65 -13.08
C GLY A 404 12.31 6.49 -12.63
N LEU A 405 11.56 5.60 -13.26
CA LEU A 405 10.18 5.28 -12.89
C LEU A 405 10.05 3.82 -12.51
N ASN A 406 9.21 3.55 -11.51
CA ASN A 406 8.85 2.20 -11.12
C ASN A 406 7.55 1.74 -11.78
N GLU A 407 6.56 2.62 -11.94
CA GLU A 407 5.25 2.26 -12.47
C GLU A 407 4.57 3.49 -13.11
N ILE A 408 3.81 3.26 -14.17
CA ILE A 408 2.93 4.20 -14.85
C ILE A 408 1.54 3.57 -14.91
N GLU A 409 0.57 4.22 -14.27
CA GLU A 409 -0.83 3.82 -14.29
C GLU A 409 -1.64 4.86 -15.08
N VAL A 410 -2.49 4.41 -16.01
CA VAL A 410 -3.27 5.27 -16.92
C VAL A 410 -4.76 5.04 -16.70
N TYR A 411 -5.52 6.10 -16.45
CA TYR A 411 -6.92 5.99 -16.05
C TYR A 411 -7.87 6.79 -16.96
N PRO A 412 -8.97 6.19 -17.45
CA PRO A 412 -9.89 6.84 -18.39
C PRO A 412 -10.85 7.83 -17.72
N LEU A 413 -11.39 8.76 -18.52
CA LEU A 413 -12.39 9.76 -18.10
C LEU A 413 -13.72 9.13 -17.68
N GLY A 414 -14.14 8.07 -18.38
CA GLY A 414 -15.37 7.32 -18.10
C GLY A 414 -15.12 5.84 -17.84
N LYS A 415 -16.19 5.11 -17.55
CA LYS A 415 -16.17 3.63 -17.53
C LYS A 415 -16.00 3.15 -18.97
N GLU A 416 -15.18 2.12 -19.21
CA GLU A 416 -15.28 1.35 -20.46
C GLU A 416 -16.74 0.90 -20.61
N LYS A 417 -17.36 1.22 -21.75
CA LYS A 417 -18.75 0.85 -22.04
C LYS A 417 -18.90 -0.66 -22.17
#